data_AF-A0A821E2J4-F1
#
_entry.id   AF-A0A821E2J4-F1
#
_cell.length_a   1.000
_cell.length_b   1.000
_cell.length_c   1.000
_cell.angle_alpha   90.00
_cell.angle_beta   90.00
_cell.angle_gamma   90.00
#
_symmetry.space_group_name_H-M   'P 1'
#
loop_
_entity.id
_entity.type
_entity.pdbx_description
1 polymer ?
#
loop_
_entity_poly.entity_id
_entity_poly.type
_entity_poly.pdbx_seq_one_letter_code
_entity_poly.pdbx_strand_id
1 'polypeptide(L)'
;MMIALYTLISFSAICFSACDQYFSTSLEFNLRKLSTIKLAKILIFIAIVISILHTIPFCIFIEIRASFCSVFNPMMSRYLTYFYYPILSGLLPIFIASLFSILAYRNVRRIVRRQIPIARRRLDRQLTAMVLVRIIAFVILTLPYAIQRMYTYLAKIDQSNLYLFAINSLVGGVISSLFNVNYVASFYIFMASSARFRRQVKYVL
;
A
#
# COMPACT_ATOMS: atom_id res chain seq x y z
N MET A 1 -3.95 -16.16 -4.21
CA MET A 1 -5.02 -15.61 -5.07
C MET A 1 -5.70 -14.41 -4.44
N MET A 2 -6.58 -14.56 -3.44
CA MET A 2 -7.30 -13.43 -2.84
C MET A 2 -6.39 -12.37 -2.24
N ILE A 3 -5.30 -12.79 -1.56
CA ILE A 3 -4.31 -11.86 -1.02
C ILE A 3 -3.73 -10.96 -2.12
N ALA A 4 -3.40 -11.52 -3.29
CA ALA A 4 -2.80 -10.75 -4.38
C ALA A 4 -3.75 -9.67 -4.94
N LEU A 5 -5.03 -10.02 -5.09
CA LEU A 5 -6.09 -9.10 -5.51
C LEU A 5 -6.24 -7.94 -4.50
N TYR A 6 -6.41 -8.27 -3.22
CA TYR A 6 -6.60 -7.26 -2.18
C TYR A 6 -5.35 -6.41 -1.95
N THR A 7 -4.15 -6.95 -2.13
CA THR A 7 -2.90 -6.18 -2.11
C THR A 7 -2.91 -5.10 -3.18
N LEU A 8 -3.16 -5.47 -4.43
CA LEU A 8 -3.11 -4.52 -5.55
C LEU A 8 -4.17 -3.41 -5.39
N ILE A 9 -5.38 -3.78 -4.98
CA ILE A 9 -6.46 -2.81 -4.73
C ILE A 9 -6.07 -1.89 -3.56
N SER A 10 -5.63 -2.45 -2.44
CA SER A 10 -5.28 -1.67 -1.25
C SER A 10 -4.11 -0.72 -1.50
N PHE A 11 -3.06 -1.20 -2.18
CA PHE A 11 -1.86 -0.40 -2.43
C PHE A 11 -2.13 0.69 -3.44
N SER A 12 -2.93 0.39 -4.48
CA SER A 12 -3.41 1.41 -5.42
C SER A 12 -4.23 2.48 -4.71
N ALA A 13 -5.12 2.09 -3.78
CA ALA A 13 -5.91 3.04 -3.00
C ALA A 13 -5.04 3.92 -2.08
N ILE A 14 -3.99 3.36 -1.47
CA ILE A 14 -3.01 4.13 -0.69
C ILE A 14 -2.28 5.15 -1.57
N CYS A 15 -1.81 4.72 -2.75
CA CYS A 15 -1.19 5.62 -3.73
C CYS A 15 -2.14 6.74 -4.16
N PHE A 16 -3.39 6.41 -4.52
CA PHE A 16 -4.38 7.40 -4.92
C PHE A 16 -4.72 8.36 -3.79
N SER A 17 -4.78 7.89 -2.53
CA SER A 17 -4.96 8.76 -1.37
C SER A 17 -3.80 9.74 -1.21
N ALA A 18 -2.56 9.31 -1.44
CA ALA A 18 -1.39 10.19 -1.41
C ALA A 18 -1.43 11.24 -2.54
N CYS A 19 -1.76 10.81 -3.76
CA CYS A 19 -1.91 11.70 -4.92
C CYS A 19 -3.03 12.72 -4.72
N ASP A 20 -4.19 12.29 -4.24
CA ASP A 20 -5.33 13.15 -3.94
C ASP A 20 -4.99 14.18 -2.86
N GLN A 21 -4.27 13.76 -1.81
CA GLN A 21 -3.78 14.67 -0.78
C GLN A 21 -2.79 15.70 -1.33
N TYR A 22 -1.93 15.32 -2.28
CA TYR A 22 -1.04 16.26 -2.97
C TYR A 22 -1.82 17.27 -3.84
N PHE A 23 -2.76 16.80 -4.66
CA PHE A 23 -3.56 17.67 -5.51
C PHE A 23 -4.42 18.64 -4.71
N SER A 24 -5.14 18.15 -3.70
CA SER A 24 -6.00 18.98 -2.84
C SER A 24 -5.22 20.09 -2.11
N THR A 25 -3.97 19.80 -1.73
CA THR A 25 -3.09 20.75 -1.04
C THR A 25 -2.24 21.60 -1.99
N SER A 26 -2.30 21.36 -3.31
CA SER A 26 -1.52 22.14 -4.28
C SER A 26 -1.93 23.61 -4.30
N LEU A 27 -0.93 24.48 -4.49
CA LEU A 27 -1.13 25.92 -4.63
C LEU A 27 -1.69 26.29 -6.01
N GLU A 28 -1.43 25.45 -7.01
CA GLU A 28 -1.90 25.67 -8.36
C GLU A 28 -3.36 25.25 -8.50
N PHE A 29 -4.20 26.17 -8.94
CA PHE A 29 -5.63 25.92 -9.14
C PHE A 29 -5.89 24.74 -10.09
N ASN A 30 -5.07 24.63 -11.15
CA ASN A 30 -5.18 23.56 -12.14
C ASN A 30 -4.86 22.17 -11.60
N LEU A 31 -3.98 22.06 -10.60
CA LEU A 31 -3.70 20.79 -9.93
C LEU A 31 -4.78 20.49 -8.89
N ARG A 32 -5.24 21.51 -8.16
CA ARG A 32 -6.26 21.35 -7.13
C ARG A 32 -7.61 20.88 -7.67
N LYS A 33 -8.00 21.34 -8.86
CA LYS A 33 -9.25 20.91 -9.52
C LYS A 33 -9.26 19.43 -9.92
N LEU A 34 -8.11 18.74 -9.90
CA LEU A 34 -8.03 17.30 -10.18
C LEU A 34 -8.51 16.46 -8.98
N SER A 35 -8.35 16.96 -7.75
CA SER A 35 -8.86 16.31 -6.54
C SER A 35 -10.38 16.43 -6.50
N THR A 36 -11.04 15.45 -7.14
CA THR A 36 -12.50 15.36 -7.18
C THR A 36 -12.94 13.96 -6.81
N ILE A 37 -14.09 13.87 -6.14
CA ILE A 37 -14.70 12.60 -5.75
C ILE A 37 -15.03 11.75 -6.99
N LYS A 38 -15.41 12.38 -8.10
CA LYS A 38 -15.68 11.69 -9.38
C LYS A 38 -14.42 10.99 -9.89
N LEU A 39 -13.29 11.70 -9.95
CA LEU A 39 -12.01 11.11 -10.38
C LEU A 39 -11.58 9.99 -9.43
N ALA A 40 -11.69 10.19 -8.12
CA ALA A 40 -11.33 9.16 -7.14
C ALA A 40 -12.14 7.87 -7.35
N LYS A 41 -13.46 7.95 -7.57
CA LYS A 41 -14.32 6.80 -7.87
C LYS A 41 -13.91 6.08 -9.16
N ILE A 42 -13.62 6.84 -10.22
CA ILE A 42 -13.18 6.29 -11.50
C ILE A 42 -11.83 5.55 -11.35
N LEU A 43 -10.86 6.18 -10.68
CA LEU A 43 -9.54 5.57 -10.46
C LEU A 43 -9.63 4.30 -9.61
N ILE A 44 -10.44 4.28 -8.55
CA ILE A 44 -10.67 3.08 -7.74
C ILE A 44 -11.31 1.98 -8.58
N PHE A 45 -12.32 2.30 -9.37
CA PHE A 45 -12.98 1.33 -10.25
C PHE A 45 -11.99 0.72 -11.26
N ILE A 46 -11.21 1.56 -11.93
CA ILE A 46 -10.16 1.12 -12.87
C ILE A 46 -9.15 0.23 -12.16
N ALA A 47 -8.68 0.61 -10.97
CA ALA A 47 -7.73 -0.21 -10.21
C ALA A 47 -8.31 -1.57 -9.81
N ILE A 48 -9.60 -1.65 -9.47
CA ILE A 48 -10.27 -2.93 -9.20
C ILE A 48 -10.28 -3.80 -10.45
N VAL A 49 -10.70 -3.26 -11.60
CA VAL A 49 -10.75 -4.00 -12.87
C VAL A 49 -9.36 -4.49 -13.27
N ILE A 50 -8.35 -3.62 -13.23
CA ILE A 50 -6.96 -4.00 -13.52
C ILE A 50 -6.45 -5.06 -12.55
N SER A 51 -6.75 -4.95 -11.26
CA SER A 51 -6.33 -5.93 -10.26
C SER A 51 -6.98 -7.29 -10.49
N ILE A 52 -8.27 -7.33 -10.86
CA ILE A 52 -8.96 -8.57 -11.22
C ILE A 52 -8.29 -9.21 -12.42
N LEU A 53 -8.15 -8.46 -13.52
CA LEU A 53 -7.52 -8.94 -14.76
C LEU A 53 -6.10 -9.47 -14.51
N HIS A 54 -5.31 -8.74 -13.71
CA HIS A 54 -3.95 -9.12 -13.34
C HIS A 54 -3.90 -10.43 -12.53
N THR A 55 -4.92 -10.72 -11.74
CA THR A 55 -4.97 -11.95 -10.93
C THR A 55 -5.47 -13.19 -11.68
N ILE A 56 -6.07 -13.04 -12.88
CA ILE A 56 -6.57 -14.19 -13.67
C ILE A 56 -5.47 -15.23 -13.95
N PRO A 57 -4.25 -14.86 -14.40
CA PRO A 57 -3.18 -15.84 -14.61
C PRO A 57 -2.83 -16.63 -13.34
N PHE A 58 -2.97 -16.05 -12.15
CA PHE A 58 -2.73 -16.79 -10.91
C PHE A 58 -3.75 -17.92 -10.74
N CYS A 59 -5.00 -17.75 -11.16
CA CYS A 59 -6.00 -18.80 -11.10
C CYS A 59 -5.68 -19.97 -12.04
N ILE A 60 -5.07 -19.67 -13.18
CA ILE A 60 -4.76 -20.68 -14.22
C ILE A 60 -3.51 -21.48 -13.86
N PHE A 61 -2.47 -20.83 -13.32
CA PHE A 61 -1.16 -21.43 -13.10
C PHE A 61 -0.89 -21.93 -11.67
N ILE A 62 -1.87 -21.84 -10.77
CA ILE A 62 -1.78 -22.49 -9.46
C ILE A 62 -2.10 -23.97 -9.63
N GLU A 63 -1.16 -24.82 -9.22
CA GLU A 63 -1.36 -26.27 -9.20
C GLU A 63 -1.18 -26.80 -7.77
N ILE A 64 -1.86 -27.91 -7.47
CA ILE A 64 -1.71 -28.65 -6.22
C ILE A 64 -0.87 -29.89 -6.52
N ARG A 65 0.33 -29.98 -5.92
CA ARG A 65 1.21 -31.16 -6.06
C ARG A 65 1.61 -31.70 -4.70
N ALA A 66 1.31 -32.98 -4.46
CA ALA A 66 1.64 -33.80 -3.28
C ALA A 66 1.18 -33.30 -1.90
N SER A 67 0.98 -31.99 -1.71
CA SER A 67 0.40 -31.27 -0.55
C SER A 67 0.70 -29.76 -0.60
N PHE A 68 1.47 -29.28 -1.58
CA PHE A 68 1.77 -27.86 -1.77
C PHE A 68 0.88 -27.23 -2.83
N CYS A 69 0.33 -26.06 -2.52
CA CYS A 69 -0.37 -25.20 -3.47
C CYS A 69 0.60 -24.08 -3.89
N SER A 70 1.13 -24.17 -5.10
CA SER A 70 2.13 -23.23 -5.60
C SER A 70 2.09 -23.09 -7.12
N VAL A 71 2.84 -22.12 -7.63
CA VAL A 71 3.02 -21.90 -9.06
C VAL A 71 4.27 -22.65 -9.51
N PHE A 72 4.08 -23.74 -10.25
CA PHE A 72 5.18 -24.56 -10.79
C PHE A 72 5.61 -24.13 -12.19
N ASN A 73 4.76 -23.39 -12.92
CA ASN A 73 5.11 -22.87 -14.22
C ASN A 73 6.33 -21.93 -14.11
N PRO A 74 7.45 -22.21 -14.80
CA PRO A 74 8.71 -21.48 -14.61
C PRO A 74 8.62 -20.03 -15.09
N MET A 75 7.82 -19.74 -16.12
CA MET A 75 7.61 -18.38 -16.61
C MET A 75 6.85 -17.55 -15.58
N MET A 76 5.74 -18.09 -15.06
CA MET A 76 4.94 -17.42 -14.04
C MET A 76 5.73 -17.26 -12.73
N SER A 77 6.48 -18.28 -12.30
CA SER A 77 7.32 -18.21 -11.11
C SER A 77 8.38 -17.09 -11.20
N ARG A 78 9.02 -16.93 -12.37
CA ARG A 78 9.94 -15.80 -12.63
C ARG A 78 9.21 -14.46 -12.57
N TYR A 79 8.05 -14.35 -13.21
CA TYR A 79 7.24 -13.13 -13.16
C TYR A 79 6.90 -12.72 -11.73
N LEU A 80 6.46 -13.67 -10.91
CA LEU A 80 6.10 -13.40 -9.52
C LEU A 80 7.28 -12.90 -8.71
N THR A 81 8.41 -13.57 -8.88
CA THR A 81 9.62 -13.33 -8.11
C THR A 81 10.27 -12.00 -8.47
N TYR A 82 10.45 -11.71 -9.75
CA TYR A 82 11.24 -10.55 -10.19
C TYR A 82 10.41 -9.29 -10.41
N PHE A 83 9.11 -9.42 -10.64
CA PHE A 83 8.26 -8.29 -10.98
C PHE A 83 7.16 -8.08 -9.93
N TYR A 84 6.30 -9.07 -9.71
CA TYR A 84 5.13 -8.88 -8.86
C TYR A 84 5.47 -8.53 -7.41
N TYR A 85 6.22 -9.39 -6.70
CA TYR A 85 6.55 -9.17 -5.30
C TYR A 85 7.42 -7.92 -5.06
N PRO A 86 8.54 -7.73 -5.76
CA PRO A 86 9.44 -6.61 -5.46
C PRO A 86 8.92 -5.28 -5.99
N ILE A 87 8.33 -5.25 -7.19
CA ILE A 87 7.97 -4.00 -7.86
C ILE A 87 6.52 -3.65 -7.53
N LEU A 88 5.56 -4.47 -7.93
CA LEU A 88 4.12 -4.15 -7.78
C LEU A 88 3.65 -4.18 -6.33
N SER A 89 4.12 -5.15 -5.53
CA SER A 89 3.75 -5.32 -4.12
C SER A 89 4.75 -4.67 -3.15
N GLY A 90 5.66 -3.84 -3.64
CA GLY A 90 6.74 -3.28 -2.82
C GLY A 90 7.18 -1.90 -3.28
N LEU A 91 8.24 -1.85 -4.08
CA LEU A 91 8.97 -0.62 -4.41
C LEU A 91 8.11 0.43 -5.10
N LEU A 92 7.30 0.05 -6.09
CA LEU A 92 6.49 0.99 -6.86
C LEU A 92 5.45 1.71 -5.99
N PRO A 93 4.57 1.02 -5.22
CA PRO A 93 3.61 1.70 -4.37
C PRO A 93 4.28 2.47 -3.23
N ILE A 94 5.38 1.96 -2.66
CA ILE A 94 6.16 2.69 -1.65
C ILE A 94 6.68 4.00 -2.21
N PHE A 95 7.29 3.96 -3.40
CA PHE A 95 7.87 5.14 -4.05
C PHE A 95 6.79 6.18 -4.36
N ILE A 96 5.71 5.78 -5.03
CA ILE A 96 4.61 6.69 -5.40
C ILE A 96 3.98 7.30 -4.15
N ALA A 97 3.58 6.47 -3.18
CA ALA A 97 2.92 6.96 -1.96
C ALA A 97 3.82 7.90 -1.16
N SER A 98 5.11 7.58 -1.03
CA SER A 98 6.08 8.41 -0.29
C SER A 98 6.32 9.75 -1.00
N LEU A 99 6.54 9.73 -2.32
CA LEU A 99 6.77 10.93 -3.12
C LEU A 99 5.61 11.92 -2.97
N PHE A 100 4.38 11.48 -3.25
CA PHE A 100 3.21 12.37 -3.18
C PHE A 100 2.90 12.83 -1.76
N SER A 101 3.16 12.00 -0.74
CA SER A 101 2.98 12.40 0.66
C SER A 101 3.96 13.47 1.11
N ILE A 102 5.23 13.34 0.71
CA ILE A 102 6.25 14.34 1.01
C ILE A 102 5.91 15.65 0.30
N LEU A 103 5.48 15.60 -0.97
CA LEU A 103 5.04 16.77 -1.71
C LEU A 103 3.81 17.44 -1.06
N ALA A 104 2.81 16.66 -0.65
CA ALA A 104 1.64 17.16 0.08
C ALA A 104 2.04 17.84 1.41
N TYR A 105 2.95 17.22 2.17
CA TYR A 105 3.47 17.80 3.41
C TYR A 105 4.19 19.13 3.17
N ARG A 106 5.01 19.23 2.11
CA ARG A 106 5.66 20.49 1.70
C ARG A 106 4.64 21.56 1.35
N ASN A 107 3.57 21.20 0.63
CA ASN A 107 2.50 22.12 0.25
C ASN A 107 1.76 22.67 1.48
N VAL A 108 1.37 21.81 2.43
CA VAL A 108 0.72 22.24 3.67
C VAL A 108 1.60 23.17 4.49
N ARG A 109 2.90 22.88 4.60
CA ARG A 109 3.84 23.76 5.32
C ARG A 109 3.98 25.14 4.66
N ARG A 110 3.78 25.23 3.33
CA ARG A 110 3.73 26.51 2.60
C ARG A 110 2.39 27.23 2.79
N ILE A 111 1.26 26.51 2.76
CA ILE A 111 -0.10 27.04 3.01
C ILE A 111 -0.19 27.73 4.37
N VAL A 112 0.52 27.22 5.38
CA VAL A 112 0.61 27.81 6.73
C VAL A 112 1.01 29.29 6.71
N ARG A 113 1.67 29.77 5.65
CA ARG A 113 2.11 31.16 5.49
C ARG A 113 1.13 32.06 4.72
N ARG A 114 -0.03 31.57 4.25
CA ARG A 114 -1.04 32.35 3.50
C ARG A 114 -2.36 32.52 4.27
N GLN A 115 -3.12 33.57 3.93
CA GLN A 115 -4.46 33.89 4.44
C GLN A 115 -5.53 32.92 3.90
N ILE A 116 -5.47 31.65 4.30
CA ILE A 116 -6.57 30.69 4.11
C ILE A 116 -7.43 30.67 5.39
N PRO A 117 -8.76 30.53 5.29
CA PRO A 117 -9.62 30.37 6.46
C PRO A 117 -9.07 29.32 7.44
N ILE A 118 -8.96 29.70 8.71
CA ILE A 118 -8.31 28.91 9.77
C ILE A 118 -8.90 27.50 9.86
N ALA A 119 -10.22 27.37 9.69
CA ALA A 119 -10.93 26.09 9.72
C ALA A 119 -10.47 25.13 8.60
N ARG A 120 -10.39 25.62 7.35
CA ARG A 120 -9.95 24.82 6.19
C ARG A 120 -8.50 24.39 6.33
N ARG A 121 -7.64 25.31 6.79
CA ARG A 121 -6.22 25.02 7.05
C ARG A 121 -6.01 23.94 8.11
N ARG A 122 -6.78 23.97 9.20
CA ARG A 122 -6.71 22.92 10.24
C ARG A 122 -7.11 21.57 9.68
N LEU A 123 -8.15 21.52 8.85
CA LEU A 123 -8.61 20.31 8.20
C LEU A 123 -7.54 19.72 7.26
N ASP A 124 -7.00 20.52 6.34
CA ASP A 124 -6.00 20.05 5.36
C ASP A 124 -4.72 19.55 6.05
N ARG A 125 -4.29 20.24 7.12
CA ARG A 125 -3.14 19.81 7.94
C ARG A 125 -3.42 18.48 8.64
N GLN A 126 -4.61 18.32 9.20
CA GLN A 126 -4.98 17.10 9.90
C GLN A 126 -5.07 15.91 8.92
N LEU A 127 -5.72 16.09 7.76
CA LEU A 127 -5.81 15.06 6.73
C LEU A 127 -4.43 14.66 6.18
N THR A 128 -3.59 15.64 5.85
CA THR A 128 -2.21 15.38 5.40
C THR A 128 -1.40 14.63 6.44
N ALA A 129 -1.55 14.96 7.73
CA ALA A 129 -0.89 14.23 8.80
C ALA A 129 -1.39 12.78 8.91
N MET A 130 -2.70 12.53 8.76
CA MET A 130 -3.23 11.16 8.75
C MET A 130 -2.67 10.34 7.59
N VAL A 131 -2.66 10.90 6.37
CA VAL A 131 -2.12 10.25 5.17
C VAL A 131 -0.63 9.95 5.35
N LEU A 132 0.14 10.92 5.88
CA LEU A 132 1.56 10.74 6.13
C LEU A 132 1.85 9.62 7.14
N VAL A 133 1.14 9.59 8.28
CA VAL A 133 1.29 8.52 9.28
C VAL A 133 0.90 7.17 8.69
N ARG A 134 -0.17 7.12 7.89
CA ARG A 134 -0.58 5.88 7.21
C ARG A 134 0.49 5.36 6.28
N ILE A 135 1.19 6.26 5.57
CA ILE A 135 2.21 5.90 4.60
C ILE A 135 3.53 5.52 5.28
N ILE A 136 3.90 6.17 6.39
CA ILE A 136 5.02 5.72 7.22
C ILE A 136 4.78 4.29 7.72
N ALA A 137 3.59 4.01 8.27
CA ALA A 137 3.23 2.66 8.71
C ALA A 137 3.23 1.67 7.54
N PHE A 138 2.72 2.08 6.38
CA PHE A 138 2.72 1.27 5.16
C PHE A 138 4.16 0.88 4.74
N VAL A 139 5.11 1.81 4.75
CA VAL A 139 6.52 1.53 4.42
C VAL A 139 7.13 0.57 5.43
N ILE A 140 6.96 0.82 6.74
CA ILE A 140 7.53 -0.01 7.81
C ILE A 140 7.00 -1.45 7.73
N LEU A 141 5.72 -1.64 7.43
CA LEU A 141 5.10 -2.97 7.37
C LEU A 141 5.34 -3.69 6.04
N THR A 142 5.61 -2.96 4.95
CA THR A 142 5.73 -3.55 3.60
C THR A 142 7.18 -3.79 3.17
N LEU A 143 8.10 -2.89 3.55
CA LEU A 143 9.50 -2.97 3.13
C LEU A 143 10.19 -4.27 3.59
N PRO A 144 10.04 -4.75 4.84
CA PRO A 144 10.66 -6.00 5.29
C PRO A 144 10.19 -7.20 4.48
N TYR A 145 8.92 -7.21 4.05
CA TYR A 145 8.35 -8.26 3.21
C TYR A 145 9.00 -8.30 1.82
N ALA A 146 9.16 -7.13 1.18
CA ALA A 146 9.84 -7.05 -0.11
C ALA A 146 11.30 -7.53 -0.03
N ILE A 147 12.04 -7.10 1.01
CA ILE A 147 13.43 -7.50 1.25
C ILE A 147 13.53 -9.01 1.48
N GLN A 148 12.70 -9.58 2.36
CA GLN A 148 12.72 -11.01 2.67
C GLN A 148 12.43 -11.88 1.44
N ARG A 149 11.49 -11.45 0.58
CA ARG A 149 11.17 -12.15 -0.67
C ARG A 149 12.32 -12.12 -1.66
N MET A 150 12.98 -10.97 -1.82
CA MET A 150 14.19 -10.87 -2.64
C MET A 150 15.32 -11.74 -2.08
N TYR A 151 15.56 -11.67 -0.76
CA TYR A 151 16.62 -12.43 -0.10
C TYR A 151 16.46 -13.95 -0.29
N THR A 152 15.26 -14.48 -0.01
CA THR A 152 14.96 -15.92 -0.16
C THR A 152 15.31 -16.41 -1.57
N TYR A 153 15.02 -15.58 -2.57
CA TYR A 153 15.24 -15.93 -3.96
C TYR A 153 16.70 -15.79 -4.40
N LEU A 154 17.34 -14.66 -4.07
CA LEU A 154 18.75 -14.41 -4.42
C LEU A 154 19.70 -15.41 -3.76
N ALA A 155 19.42 -15.77 -2.50
CA ALA A 155 20.18 -16.77 -1.77
C ALA A 155 19.89 -18.20 -2.23
N LYS A 156 18.96 -18.40 -3.19
CA LYS A 156 18.52 -19.72 -3.71
C LYS A 156 18.30 -20.74 -2.59
N ILE A 157 17.60 -20.33 -1.53
CA ILE A 157 17.39 -21.18 -0.37
C ILE A 157 16.55 -22.37 -0.81
N ASP A 158 17.17 -23.54 -0.84
CA ASP A 158 16.57 -24.81 -1.25
C ASP A 158 16.51 -25.79 -0.06
N GLN A 159 15.73 -26.86 -0.22
CA GLN A 159 15.57 -27.91 0.79
C GLN A 159 16.85 -28.72 1.05
N SER A 160 17.92 -28.48 0.28
CA SER A 160 19.24 -29.07 0.50
C SER A 160 19.83 -28.72 1.87
N ASN A 161 19.52 -27.53 2.41
CA ASN A 161 19.90 -27.13 3.77
C ASN A 161 18.65 -26.92 4.63
N LEU A 162 18.21 -28.00 5.28
CA LEU A 162 16.99 -28.03 6.11
C LEU A 162 17.00 -26.97 7.22
N TYR A 163 18.16 -26.71 7.84
CA TYR A 163 18.29 -25.71 8.91
C TYR A 163 18.05 -24.28 8.39
N LEU A 164 18.71 -23.91 7.28
CA LEU A 164 18.54 -22.59 6.66
C LEU A 164 17.10 -22.39 6.15
N PHE A 165 16.53 -23.44 5.56
CA PHE A 165 15.15 -23.43 5.08
C PHE A 165 14.13 -23.22 6.21
N ALA A 166 14.31 -23.90 7.34
CA ALA A 166 13.45 -23.76 8.52
C ALA A 166 13.50 -22.35 9.11
N ILE A 167 14.69 -21.78 9.28
CA ILE A 167 14.86 -20.38 9.76
C ILE A 167 14.17 -19.41 8.79
N ASN A 168 14.40 -19.57 7.49
CA ASN A 168 13.83 -18.69 6.49
C ASN A 168 12.29 -18.77 6.42
N SER A 169 11.73 -19.95 6.66
CA SER A 169 10.29 -20.17 6.75
C SER A 169 9.68 -19.49 7.98
N LEU A 170 10.34 -19.58 9.14
CA LEU A 170 9.91 -18.89 10.36
C LEU A 170 9.94 -17.37 10.18
N VAL A 171 11.06 -16.83 9.71
CA VAL A 171 11.24 -15.39 9.44
C VAL A 171 10.22 -14.92 8.39
N GLY A 172 10.06 -15.68 7.31
CA GLY A 172 9.08 -15.40 6.27
C GLY A 172 7.64 -15.38 6.79
N GLY A 173 7.28 -16.28 7.70
CA GLY A 173 5.99 -16.32 8.37
C GLY A 173 5.72 -15.08 9.23
N VAL A 174 6.68 -14.69 10.07
CA VAL A 174 6.57 -13.49 10.93
C VAL A 174 6.43 -12.22 10.08
N ILE A 175 7.29 -12.06 9.07
CA ILE A 175 7.26 -10.90 8.17
C ILE A 175 5.96 -10.85 7.35
N SER A 176 5.45 -12.00 6.90
CA SER A 176 4.17 -12.07 6.19
C SER A 176 3.01 -11.67 7.11
N SER A 177 3.04 -12.07 8.39
CA SER A 177 2.04 -11.64 9.37
C SER A 177 2.07 -10.12 9.59
N LEU A 178 3.26 -9.52 9.72
CA LEU A 178 3.41 -8.06 9.81
C LEU A 178 2.89 -7.36 8.55
N PHE A 179 3.16 -7.90 7.37
CA PHE A 179 2.64 -7.38 6.11
C PHE A 179 1.10 -7.37 6.12
N ASN A 180 0.47 -8.43 6.60
CA ASN A 180 -1.00 -8.53 6.69
C ASN A 180 -1.63 -7.52 7.67
N VAL A 181 -0.88 -7.04 8.67
CA VAL A 181 -1.37 -5.97 9.57
C VAL A 181 -1.72 -4.70 8.78
N ASN A 182 -1.12 -4.48 7.60
CA ASN A 182 -1.47 -3.35 6.74
C ASN A 182 -2.96 -3.28 6.41
N TYR A 183 -3.66 -4.39 6.25
CA TYR A 183 -5.07 -4.37 5.85
C TYR A 183 -5.98 -3.82 6.95
N VAL A 184 -5.60 -4.00 8.21
CA VAL A 184 -6.39 -3.56 9.37
C VAL A 184 -5.87 -2.24 9.96
N ALA A 185 -4.59 -1.93 9.74
CA ALA A 185 -3.91 -0.76 10.32
C ALA A 185 -4.60 0.58 9.99
N SER A 186 -5.25 0.72 8.83
CA SER A 186 -5.90 1.97 8.41
C SER A 186 -6.89 2.51 9.46
N PHE A 187 -7.75 1.64 10.00
CA PHE A 187 -8.78 2.04 10.97
C PHE A 187 -8.16 2.55 12.27
N TYR A 188 -7.22 1.78 12.84
CA TYR A 188 -6.55 2.14 14.09
C TYR A 188 -5.69 3.39 13.95
N ILE A 189 -4.98 3.54 12.82
CA ILE A 189 -4.18 4.73 12.53
C ILE A 189 -5.07 5.97 12.48
N PHE A 190 -6.23 5.90 11.81
CA PHE A 190 -7.15 7.04 11.75
C PHE A 190 -7.81 7.34 13.10
N MET A 191 -8.10 6.32 13.90
CA MET A 191 -8.58 6.51 15.28
C MET A 191 -7.54 7.21 16.17
N ALA A 192 -6.27 6.83 16.09
CA ALA A 192 -5.19 7.43 16.87
C ALA A 192 -4.87 8.87 16.42
N SER A 193 -4.74 9.08 15.11
CA SER A 193 -4.26 10.34 14.52
C SER A 193 -5.32 11.46 14.45
N SER A 194 -6.61 11.15 14.58
CA SER A 194 -7.69 12.10 14.33
C SER A 194 -8.70 12.24 15.47
N ALA A 195 -8.62 13.36 16.19
CA ALA A 195 -9.64 13.71 17.19
C ALA A 195 -11.05 13.87 16.57
N ARG A 196 -11.12 14.34 15.31
CA ARG A 196 -12.39 14.48 14.58
C ARG A 196 -12.99 13.12 14.24
N PHE A 197 -12.18 12.17 13.78
CA PHE A 197 -12.64 10.81 13.48
C PHE A 197 -13.13 10.12 14.76
N ARG A 198 -12.41 10.26 15.88
CA ARG A 198 -12.87 9.75 17.18
C ARG A 198 -14.23 10.30 17.59
N ARG A 199 -14.48 11.59 17.37
CA ARG A 199 -15.80 12.19 17.65
C ARG A 199 -16.88 11.60 16.75
N GLN A 200 -16.63 11.44 15.46
CA GLN A 200 -17.60 10.84 14.54
C GLN A 200 -17.93 9.39 14.90
N VAL A 201 -16.93 8.59 15.25
CA VAL A 201 -17.15 7.19 15.69
C VAL A 201 -18.01 7.13 16.95
N LYS A 202 -17.81 8.03 17.92
CA LYS A 202 -18.65 8.14 19.13
C LYS A 202 -20.10 8.57 18.89
N TYR A 203 -20.42 9.12 17.71
CA TYR A 203 -21.80 9.46 17.35
C TYR A 203 -22.52 8.31 16.63
N VAL A 204 -21.78 7.32 16.14
CA VAL A 204 -22.32 6.18 15.39
C VAL A 204 -22.42 4.92 16.26
N LEU A 205 -21.59 4.82 17.31
CA LEU A 205 -21.68 3.83 18.38
C LEU A 205 -22.49 4.39 19.55
#